data_AF-A0A3M1I3S1-F1
#
_entry.id   AF-A0A3M1I3S1-F1
#
_cell.length_a   1.000
_cell.length_b   1.000
_cell.length_c   1.000
_cell.angle_alpha   90.00
_cell.angle_beta   90.00
_cell.angle_gamma   90.00
#
_symmetry.space_group_name_H-M   'P 1'
#
loop_
_entity.id
_entity.type
_entity.pdbx_description
1 polymer ?
#
loop_
_entity_poly.entity_id
_entity_poly.type
_entity_poly.pdbx_seq_one_letter_code
_entity_poly.pdbx_strand_id
1 'polypeptide(L)'
;MRISRGARAFITGIWAVNLFALTGLAAFALTRVRIAAPEPAHTPTTDAPQVARFTPTPWPTVYYLPTHTPNPHATPIEVPTWTPFVVPTGERPITIGYSVSGRPLEVYVFGNGETEKMIVAGIHGGNEWNTIALADELILYLSEHPETVPPDVTLYILRNLNPDGEARAHGIEGRVNDHGVDLN
;
A
#
# COMPACT_ATOMS: atom_id res chain seq x y z
N MET A 1 -23.78 2.25 51.77
CA MET A 1 -24.57 1.52 50.75
C MET A 1 -24.17 0.05 50.78
N ARG A 2 -25.05 -0.85 51.25
CA ARG A 2 -24.72 -2.28 51.49
C ARG A 2 -24.98 -3.08 50.21
N ILE A 3 -23.92 -3.47 49.51
CA ILE A 3 -24.04 -4.28 48.28
C ILE A 3 -24.69 -5.62 48.63
N SER A 4 -25.81 -5.95 47.96
CA SER A 4 -26.58 -7.18 48.20
C SER A 4 -25.75 -8.43 47.90
N ARG A 5 -26.07 -9.56 48.56
CA ARG A 5 -25.37 -10.83 48.33
C ARG A 5 -25.39 -11.26 46.85
N GLY A 6 -26.48 -10.95 46.13
CA GLY A 6 -26.60 -11.20 44.68
C GLY A 6 -25.64 -10.38 43.82
N ALA A 7 -25.45 -9.09 44.14
CA ALA A 7 -24.50 -8.25 43.42
C ALA A 7 -23.04 -8.67 43.65
N ARG A 8 -22.70 -9.17 44.85
CA ARG A 8 -21.38 -9.75 45.13
C ARG A 8 -21.14 -11.02 44.32
N ALA A 9 -22.12 -11.92 44.27
CA ALA A 9 -22.04 -13.16 43.50
C ALA A 9 -21.88 -12.91 41.99
N PHE A 10 -22.59 -11.91 41.46
CA PHE A 10 -22.47 -11.51 40.05
C PHE A 10 -21.09 -10.96 39.71
N ILE A 11 -20.55 -10.05 40.54
CA ILE A 11 -19.21 -9.49 40.35
C ILE A 11 -18.14 -10.59 40.44
N THR A 12 -18.25 -11.51 41.41
CA THR A 12 -17.32 -12.65 41.50
C THR A 12 -17.39 -13.56 40.27
N GLY A 13 -18.57 -13.73 39.68
CA GLY A 13 -18.75 -14.48 38.43
C GLY A 13 -17.99 -13.84 37.26
N ILE A 14 -18.12 -12.52 37.09
CA ILE A 14 -17.42 -11.78 36.03
C ILE A 14 -15.90 -11.90 36.19
N TRP A 15 -15.39 -11.73 37.42
CA TRP A 15 -13.95 -11.87 37.67
C TRP A 15 -13.44 -13.30 37.42
N ALA A 16 -14.23 -14.33 37.73
CA ALA A 16 -13.86 -15.71 37.47
C ALA A 16 -13.76 -16.00 35.96
N VAL A 17 -14.70 -15.50 35.15
CA VAL A 17 -14.66 -15.66 33.69
C VAL A 17 -13.46 -14.93 33.09
N ASN A 18 -13.20 -13.68 33.51
CA ASN A 18 -12.05 -12.92 33.02
C ASN A 18 -10.71 -13.58 33.37
N LEU A 19 -10.58 -14.13 34.57
CA LEU A 19 -9.36 -14.84 34.98
C LEU A 19 -9.14 -16.11 34.15
N PHE A 20 -10.21 -16.86 33.86
CA PHE A 20 -10.13 -18.06 33.03
C PHE A 20 -9.78 -17.75 31.57
N ALA A 21 -10.29 -16.65 31.01
CA ALA A 21 -9.95 -16.20 29.67
C ALA A 21 -8.47 -15.76 29.57
N LEU A 22 -7.97 -15.03 30.58
CA LEU A 22 -6.58 -14.60 30.67
C LEU A 22 -5.61 -15.78 30.78
N THR A 23 -5.92 -16.79 31.60
CA THR A 23 -5.08 -17.99 31.73
C THR A 23 -5.07 -18.82 30.44
N GLY A 24 -6.22 -18.91 29.75
CA GLY A 24 -6.31 -19.55 28.43
C GLY A 24 -5.46 -18.86 27.36
N LEU A 25 -5.50 -17.52 27.29
CA LEU A 25 -4.70 -16.73 26.35
C LEU A 25 -3.19 -16.86 26.64
N ALA A 26 -2.79 -16.81 27.92
CA ALA A 26 -1.40 -17.00 28.32
C ALA A 26 -0.87 -18.39 27.98
N ALA A 27 -1.68 -19.44 28.20
CA ALA A 27 -1.34 -20.80 27.82
C ALA A 27 -1.18 -20.94 26.29
N PHE A 28 -2.08 -20.34 25.51
CA PHE A 28 -1.98 -20.32 24.05
C PHE A 28 -0.70 -19.61 23.56
N ALA A 29 -0.37 -18.45 24.13
CA ALA A 29 0.87 -17.74 23.81
C ALA A 29 2.12 -18.57 24.15
N LEU A 30 2.13 -19.26 25.29
CA LEU A 30 3.24 -20.12 25.71
C LEU A 30 3.44 -21.34 24.78
N THR A 31 2.38 -21.86 24.16
CA THR A 31 2.51 -22.94 23.16
C THR A 31 3.12 -22.49 21.84
N ARG A 32 3.01 -21.20 21.47
CA ARG A 32 3.59 -20.64 20.23
C ARG A 32 5.09 -20.30 20.35
N VAL A 33 5.62 -20.16 21.57
CA VAL A 33 7.02 -19.77 21.81
C VAL A 33 8.00 -20.96 21.70
N ARG A 34 7.52 -22.21 21.58
CA ARG A 34 8.39 -23.41 21.62
C ARG A 34 8.82 -24.02 20.28
N ILE A 35 8.66 -23.34 19.15
CA ILE A 35 9.27 -23.79 17.88
C ILE A 35 9.99 -22.63 17.19
N ALA A 36 11.22 -22.39 17.64
CA ALA A 36 12.27 -21.76 16.85
C ALA A 36 13.61 -22.28 17.41
N ALA A 37 14.00 -23.49 17.01
CA ALA A 37 15.36 -23.96 17.22
C ALA A 37 16.28 -23.17 16.27
N PRO A 38 17.44 -22.66 16.72
CA PRO A 38 18.38 -22.00 15.83
C PRO A 38 18.93 -23.02 14.84
N GLU A 39 18.69 -22.77 13.56
CA GLU A 39 19.31 -23.48 12.45
C GLU A 39 20.83 -23.24 12.48
N PRO A 40 21.69 -24.26 12.26
CA PRO A 40 23.14 -24.06 12.30
C PRO A 40 23.58 -23.05 11.24
N ALA A 41 24.41 -22.10 11.66
CA ALA A 41 24.90 -21.01 10.83
C ALA A 41 25.62 -21.54 9.57
N HIS A 42 25.03 -21.32 8.40
CA HIS A 42 25.75 -21.39 7.15
C HIS A 42 26.75 -20.23 7.12
N THR A 43 28.04 -20.55 7.01
CA THR A 43 29.10 -19.55 6.82
C THR A 43 28.85 -18.87 5.47
N PRO A 44 28.62 -17.56 5.40
CA PRO A 44 28.48 -16.90 4.11
C PRO A 44 29.84 -16.87 3.43
N THR A 45 29.97 -17.59 2.31
CA THR A 45 31.05 -17.34 1.34
C THR A 45 30.90 -15.89 0.90
N THR A 46 31.89 -15.06 1.21
CA THR A 46 32.00 -13.69 0.70
C THR A 46 32.27 -13.75 -0.80
N ASP A 47 31.21 -13.86 -1.60
CA ASP A 47 31.21 -13.33 -2.96
C ASP A 47 30.73 -11.88 -2.87
N ALA A 48 31.63 -10.95 -3.19
CA ALA A 48 31.27 -9.55 -3.28
C ALA A 48 30.08 -9.40 -4.25
N PRO A 49 29.03 -8.64 -3.90
CA PRO A 49 27.92 -8.42 -4.83
C PRO A 49 28.48 -7.75 -6.08
N GLN A 50 28.53 -8.50 -7.19
CA GLN A 50 28.69 -7.87 -8.48
C GLN A 50 27.49 -6.96 -8.67
N VAL A 51 27.75 -5.66 -8.68
CA VAL A 51 26.76 -4.64 -9.06
C VAL A 51 26.27 -5.04 -10.44
N ALA A 52 25.09 -5.65 -10.50
CA ALA A 52 24.43 -5.97 -11.74
C ALA A 52 24.20 -4.63 -12.43
N ARG A 53 24.98 -4.36 -13.48
CA ARG A 53 24.74 -3.20 -14.34
C ARG A 53 23.38 -3.44 -14.98
N PHE A 54 22.36 -2.73 -14.50
CA PHE A 54 21.08 -2.65 -15.18
C PHE A 54 21.36 -2.19 -16.61
N THR A 55 21.25 -3.13 -17.55
CA THR A 55 21.21 -2.77 -18.96
C THR A 55 19.79 -2.28 -19.17
N PRO A 56 19.54 -1.02 -19.55
CA PRO A 56 18.19 -0.56 -19.80
C PRO A 56 17.61 -1.47 -20.89
N THR A 57 16.58 -2.23 -20.54
CA THR A 57 15.79 -2.98 -21.50
C THR A 57 15.26 -1.95 -22.50
N PRO A 58 15.41 -2.16 -23.82
CA PRO A 58 14.79 -1.26 -24.78
C PRO A 58 13.29 -1.20 -24.48
N TRP A 59 12.74 0.01 -24.44
CA TRP A 59 11.30 0.22 -24.30
C TRP A 59 10.56 -0.66 -25.31
N PRO A 60 9.44 -1.28 -24.92
CA PRO A 60 8.65 -2.07 -25.85
C PRO A 60 8.31 -1.22 -27.08
N THR A 61 8.55 -1.76 -28.26
CA THR A 61 8.15 -1.10 -29.51
C THR A 61 6.62 -1.06 -29.55
N VAL A 62 6.05 0.14 -29.42
CA VAL A 62 4.61 0.35 -29.55
C VAL A 62 4.25 0.23 -31.02
N TYR A 63 3.58 -0.85 -31.40
CA TYR A 63 3.00 -1.00 -32.73
C TYR A 63 1.62 -0.34 -32.74
N TYR A 64 1.54 0.86 -33.31
CA TYR A 64 0.25 1.40 -33.74
C TYR A 64 -0.19 0.61 -34.97
N LEU A 65 -1.12 -0.32 -34.81
CA LEU A 65 -1.80 -0.91 -35.97
C LEU A 65 -2.47 0.24 -36.74
N PRO A 66 -2.35 0.30 -38.08
CA PRO A 66 -3.10 1.26 -38.86
C PRO A 66 -4.59 0.98 -38.66
N THR A 67 -5.28 1.86 -37.92
CA THR A 67 -6.73 1.85 -37.83
C THR A 67 -7.28 1.94 -39.24
N HIS A 68 -7.98 0.90 -39.69
CA HIS A 68 -8.72 0.92 -40.95
C HIS A 68 -9.79 2.00 -40.87
N THR A 69 -9.50 3.15 -41.51
CA THR A 69 -10.40 4.31 -41.71
C THR A 69 -10.84 4.99 -40.41
N PRO A 70 -10.41 6.24 -40.13
CA PRO A 70 -10.98 7.02 -39.04
C PRO A 70 -12.49 7.15 -39.24
N ASN A 71 -13.29 6.74 -38.26
CA ASN A 71 -14.73 7.01 -38.28
C ASN A 71 -14.91 8.55 -38.22
N PRO A 72 -15.51 9.21 -39.22
CA PRO A 72 -15.72 10.66 -39.21
C PRO A 72 -16.68 11.12 -38.10
N HIS A 73 -17.36 10.19 -37.42
CA HIS A 73 -18.20 10.42 -36.25
C HIS A 73 -17.56 9.96 -34.93
N ALA A 74 -16.28 9.55 -34.92
CA ALA A 74 -15.60 9.27 -33.67
C ALA A 74 -15.32 10.58 -32.94
N THR A 75 -16.00 10.80 -31.81
CA THR A 75 -15.58 11.79 -30.82
C THR A 75 -14.23 11.30 -30.27
N PRO A 76 -13.17 12.14 -30.29
CA PRO A 76 -11.95 11.83 -29.56
C PRO A 76 -12.31 11.51 -28.10
N ILE A 77 -11.75 10.44 -27.54
CA ILE A 77 -11.86 10.20 -26.10
C ILE A 77 -11.08 11.33 -25.44
N GLU A 78 -11.78 12.27 -24.81
CA GLU A 78 -11.15 13.26 -23.96
C GLU A 78 -10.65 12.52 -22.72
N VAL A 79 -9.36 12.26 -22.70
CA VAL A 79 -8.67 11.78 -21.51
C VAL A 79 -8.60 12.98 -20.56
N PRO A 80 -9.30 12.98 -19.41
CA PRO A 80 -9.24 14.11 -18.51
C PRO A 80 -7.79 14.32 -18.08
N THR A 81 -7.32 15.56 -18.17
CA THR A 81 -6.01 15.96 -17.65
C THR A 81 -5.92 15.56 -16.19
N TRP A 82 -4.83 14.91 -15.80
CA TRP A 82 -4.65 14.54 -14.41
C TRP A 82 -4.53 15.80 -13.55
N THR A 83 -5.22 15.81 -12.42
CA THR A 83 -5.03 16.83 -11.39
C THR A 83 -3.96 16.30 -10.44
N PRO A 84 -2.82 16.98 -10.28
CA PRO A 84 -1.78 16.53 -9.36
C PRO A 84 -2.30 16.55 -7.92
N PHE A 85 -1.95 15.53 -7.15
CA PHE A 85 -2.16 15.53 -5.71
C PHE A 85 -1.14 16.47 -5.06
N VAL A 86 -1.62 17.46 -4.31
CA VAL A 86 -0.78 18.51 -3.74
C VAL A 86 -0.66 18.33 -2.24
N VAL A 87 0.59 18.23 -1.77
CA VAL A 87 0.90 18.20 -0.34
C VAL A 87 1.18 19.63 0.15
N PRO A 88 0.55 20.11 1.25
CA PRO A 88 0.70 21.48 1.74
C PRO A 88 2.14 21.90 2.07
N THR A 89 2.97 20.98 2.54
CA THR A 89 4.38 21.22 2.87
C THR A 89 5.26 21.43 1.63
N GLY A 90 4.73 21.20 0.43
CA GLY A 90 5.44 21.38 -0.83
C GLY A 90 6.37 20.23 -1.21
N GLU A 91 6.36 19.13 -0.45
CA GLU A 91 7.06 17.90 -0.80
C GLU A 91 6.54 17.34 -2.12
N ARG A 92 7.46 17.01 -3.02
CA ARG A 92 7.13 16.48 -4.34
C ARG A 92 7.36 14.98 -4.37
N PRO A 93 6.46 14.21 -4.99
CA PRO A 93 6.67 12.79 -5.16
C PRO A 93 7.82 12.50 -6.12
N ILE A 94 8.36 11.29 -6.01
CA ILE A 94 9.22 10.69 -7.03
C ILE A 94 8.30 10.03 -8.07
N THR A 95 8.41 10.46 -9.33
CA THR A 95 7.75 9.78 -10.44
C THR A 95 8.57 8.56 -10.86
N ILE A 96 8.00 7.37 -10.71
CA ILE A 96 8.68 6.10 -11.04
C ILE A 96 8.33 5.55 -12.43
N GLY A 97 7.37 6.18 -13.11
CA GLY A 97 6.90 5.78 -14.42
C GLY A 97 5.58 6.46 -14.78
N TYR A 98 4.97 5.99 -15.86
CA TYR A 98 3.68 6.47 -16.34
C TYR A 98 2.77 5.30 -16.65
N SER A 99 1.47 5.51 -16.46
CA SER A 99 0.41 4.59 -16.86
C SER A 99 0.27 4.52 -18.39
N VAL A 100 -0.66 3.69 -18.88
CA VAL A 100 -0.91 3.51 -20.32
C VAL A 100 -1.35 4.83 -20.97
N SER A 101 -2.16 5.61 -20.26
CA SER A 101 -2.60 6.94 -20.72
C SER A 101 -1.68 8.09 -20.26
N GLY A 102 -0.46 7.77 -19.82
CA GLY A 102 0.56 8.78 -19.52
C GLY A 102 0.39 9.50 -18.18
N ARG A 103 -0.36 8.94 -17.23
CA ARG A 103 -0.51 9.51 -15.88
C ARG A 103 0.68 9.10 -15.01
N PRO A 104 1.26 10.02 -14.21
CA PRO A 104 2.44 9.70 -13.41
C PRO A 104 2.12 8.66 -12.33
N LEU A 105 3.06 7.75 -12.10
CA LEU A 105 3.10 6.87 -10.93
C LEU A 105 3.96 7.54 -9.85
N GLU A 106 3.31 8.01 -8.79
CA GLU A 106 3.91 8.92 -7.80
C GLU A 106 4.17 8.22 -6.46
N VAL A 107 5.44 8.24 -6.03
CA VAL A 107 5.87 7.70 -4.74
C VAL A 107 6.26 8.83 -3.80
N TYR A 108 5.66 8.84 -2.61
CA TYR A 108 6.01 9.75 -1.51
C TYR A 108 6.94 9.03 -0.55
N VAL A 109 7.94 9.74 -0.01
CA VAL A 109 9.00 9.15 0.83
C VAL A 109 9.06 9.89 2.15
N PHE A 110 9.03 9.14 3.24
CA PHE A 110 9.10 9.66 4.61
C PHE A 110 10.18 8.93 5.41
N GLY A 111 10.89 9.66 6.27
CA GLY A 111 12.02 9.12 7.02
C GLY A 111 13.26 8.91 6.16
N ASN A 112 14.31 8.38 6.78
CA ASN A 112 15.63 8.18 6.18
C ASN A 112 16.43 7.05 6.86
N GLY A 113 15.73 6.13 7.53
CA GLY A 113 16.34 5.00 8.21
C GLY A 113 16.69 3.84 7.27
N GLU A 114 17.51 2.91 7.77
CA GLU A 114 18.06 1.80 6.97
C GLU A 114 17.02 0.72 6.59
N THR A 115 15.90 0.64 7.31
CA THR A 115 14.83 -0.33 7.01
C THR A 115 13.81 0.28 6.05
N GLU A 116 13.79 -0.20 4.81
CA GLU A 116 12.85 0.26 3.80
C GLU A 116 11.51 -0.48 3.88
N LYS A 117 10.40 0.26 3.80
CA LYS A 117 9.03 -0.25 3.76
C LYS A 117 8.26 0.41 2.63
N MET A 118 7.34 -0.33 1.99
CA MET A 118 6.53 0.17 0.89
C MET A 118 5.05 -0.10 1.16
N ILE A 119 4.22 0.92 0.96
CA ILE A 119 2.77 0.81 0.86
C ILE A 119 2.38 1.11 -0.58
N VAL A 120 1.53 0.25 -1.16
CA VAL A 120 0.98 0.42 -2.51
C VAL A 120 -0.53 0.52 -2.40
N ALA A 121 -1.09 1.61 -2.91
CA ALA A 121 -2.53 1.82 -2.96
C ALA A 121 -3.05 1.86 -4.40
N GLY A 122 -4.37 1.76 -4.57
CA GLY A 122 -5.02 1.93 -5.87
C GLY A 122 -4.67 0.88 -6.92
N ILE A 123 -4.39 -0.38 -6.54
CA ILE A 123 -4.16 -1.44 -7.54
C ILE A 123 -5.37 -1.64 -8.45
N HIS A 124 -6.57 -1.51 -7.89
CA HIS A 124 -7.81 -1.30 -8.62
C HIS A 124 -8.27 0.14 -8.42
N GLY A 125 -7.93 1.03 -9.35
CA GLY A 125 -8.13 2.47 -9.19
C GLY A 125 -9.59 2.89 -9.02
N GLY A 126 -10.52 2.10 -9.58
CA GLY A 126 -11.95 2.35 -9.54
C GLY A 126 -12.67 1.78 -8.32
N ASN A 127 -13.01 0.49 -8.31
CA ASN A 127 -13.87 -0.08 -7.26
C ASN A 127 -13.22 -0.16 -5.87
N GLU A 128 -11.90 0.08 -5.78
CA GLU A 128 -11.13 0.17 -4.53
C GLU A 128 -10.46 1.55 -4.38
N TRP A 129 -11.07 2.58 -4.99
CA TRP A 129 -10.61 3.97 -4.94
C TRP A 129 -10.42 4.50 -3.51
N ASN A 130 -11.15 3.94 -2.53
CA ASN A 130 -11.02 4.28 -1.12
C ASN A 130 -9.61 4.02 -0.56
N THR A 131 -8.84 3.10 -1.16
CA THR A 131 -7.44 2.87 -0.79
C THR A 131 -6.54 4.02 -1.22
N ILE A 132 -6.86 4.69 -2.34
CA ILE A 132 -6.18 5.90 -2.80
C ILE A 132 -6.50 7.05 -1.84
N ALA A 133 -7.77 7.21 -1.46
CA ALA A 133 -8.17 8.22 -0.48
C ALA A 133 -7.47 8.03 0.87
N LEU A 134 -7.32 6.78 1.34
CA LEU A 134 -6.55 6.50 2.56
C LEU A 134 -5.06 6.84 2.39
N ALA A 135 -4.48 6.57 1.22
CA ALA A 135 -3.10 6.96 0.94
C ALA A 135 -2.95 8.49 0.95
N ASP A 136 -3.91 9.23 0.40
CA ASP A 136 -3.92 10.70 0.44
C ASP A 136 -3.92 11.22 1.88
N GLU A 137 -4.81 10.71 2.72
CA GLU A 137 -4.88 11.07 4.14
C GLU A 137 -3.58 10.73 4.87
N LEU A 138 -3.00 9.56 4.60
CA LEU A 138 -1.74 9.13 5.22
C LEU A 138 -0.56 10.00 4.78
N ILE A 139 -0.46 10.34 3.50
CA ILE A 139 0.60 11.21 2.96
C ILE A 139 0.49 12.60 3.60
N LEU A 140 -0.71 13.18 3.69
CA LEU A 140 -0.93 14.46 4.36
C LEU A 140 -0.53 14.40 5.84
N TYR A 141 -0.99 13.36 6.54
CA TYR A 141 -0.69 13.19 7.96
C TYR A 141 0.81 13.07 8.22
N LEU A 142 1.53 12.24 7.46
CA LEU A 142 2.98 12.04 7.63
C LEU A 142 3.79 13.28 7.24
N SER A 143 3.29 14.10 6.31
CA SER A 143 3.89 15.38 5.95
C SER A 143 3.80 16.40 7.10
N GLU A 144 2.70 16.38 7.85
CA GLU A 144 2.48 17.25 9.02
C GLU A 144 3.11 16.70 10.30
N HIS A 145 3.27 15.37 10.39
CA HIS A 145 3.75 14.63 11.56
C HIS A 145 4.90 13.68 11.21
N PRO A 146 6.05 14.19 10.71
CA PRO A 146 7.17 13.34 10.29
C PRO A 146 7.75 12.51 11.44
N GLU A 147 7.58 12.93 12.69
CA GLU A 147 7.97 12.19 13.90
C GLU A 147 7.24 10.85 14.09
N THR A 148 6.15 10.62 13.35
CA THR A 148 5.40 9.35 13.38
C THR A 148 6.19 8.22 12.74
N VAL A 149 7.08 8.53 11.79
CA VAL A 149 7.92 7.52 11.14
C VAL A 149 9.06 7.14 12.09
N PRO A 150 9.23 5.84 12.43
CA PRO A 150 10.35 5.40 13.25
C PRO A 150 11.70 5.81 12.66
N PRO A 151 12.71 6.16 13.48
CA PRO A 151 13.99 6.69 13.00
C PRO A 151 14.81 5.69 12.18
N ASP A 152 14.55 4.39 12.33
CA ASP A 152 15.19 3.30 11.59
C ASP A 152 14.44 2.92 10.31
N VAL A 153 13.34 3.61 9.98
CA VAL A 153 12.50 3.34 8.81
C VAL A 153 12.62 4.43 7.74
N THR A 154 12.68 4.00 6.49
CA THR A 154 12.30 4.81 5.32
C THR A 154 11.01 4.23 4.75
N LEU A 155 9.93 5.01 4.75
CA LEU A 155 8.61 4.61 4.28
C LEU A 155 8.34 5.22 2.89
N TYR A 156 8.10 4.35 1.93
CA TYR A 156 7.65 4.69 0.58
C TYR A 156 6.15 4.43 0.45
N ILE A 157 5.40 5.36 -0.16
CA ILE A 157 3.97 5.23 -0.42
C ILE A 157 3.73 5.51 -1.91
N LEU A 158 3.39 4.47 -2.69
CA LEU A 158 2.82 4.65 -4.03
C LEU A 158 1.34 4.98 -3.88
N ARG A 159 1.00 6.24 -4.10
CA ARG A 159 -0.36 6.78 -3.92
C ARG A 159 -1.40 6.01 -4.72
N ASN A 160 -1.10 5.76 -5.99
CA ASN A 160 -2.00 5.07 -6.91
C ASN A 160 -1.22 4.28 -7.97
N LEU A 161 -1.37 2.95 -7.96
CA LEU A 161 -0.79 2.06 -8.95
C LEU A 161 -1.58 2.01 -10.27
N ASN A 162 -2.90 2.28 -10.24
CA ASN A 162 -3.78 2.31 -11.41
C ASN A 162 -4.48 3.69 -11.58
N PRO A 163 -3.73 4.75 -11.92
CA PRO A 163 -4.31 6.09 -12.16
C PRO A 163 -5.21 6.15 -13.39
N ASP A 164 -5.09 5.20 -14.31
CA ASP A 164 -6.00 5.05 -15.44
C ASP A 164 -7.39 4.61 -15.00
N GLY A 165 -7.45 3.59 -14.13
CA GLY A 165 -8.69 3.10 -13.52
C GLY A 165 -9.36 4.16 -12.64
N GLU A 166 -8.60 4.87 -11.80
CA GLU A 166 -9.10 5.97 -10.95
C GLU A 166 -9.77 7.06 -11.80
N ALA A 167 -9.08 7.53 -12.84
CA ALA A 167 -9.59 8.58 -13.72
C ALA A 167 -10.82 8.16 -14.52
N ARG A 168 -11.00 6.85 -14.76
CA ARG A 168 -12.12 6.32 -15.54
C ARG A 168 -13.43 6.33 -14.75
N ALA A 169 -13.46 5.73 -13.56
CA ALA A 169 -14.66 5.65 -12.74
C ALA A 169 -14.38 5.12 -11.32
N HIS A 170 -15.08 5.65 -10.31
CA HIS A 170 -15.14 5.08 -8.96
C HIS A 170 -16.13 3.90 -8.89
N GLY A 171 -15.82 2.81 -9.60
CA GLY A 171 -16.63 1.60 -9.69
C GLY A 171 -15.90 0.48 -10.43
N ILE A 172 -16.60 -0.62 -10.72
CA ILE A 172 -15.99 -1.80 -11.36
C ILE A 172 -15.32 -1.49 -12.70
N GLU A 173 -15.82 -0.48 -13.42
CA GLU A 173 -15.27 -0.03 -14.70
C GLU A 173 -13.81 0.48 -14.59
N GLY A 174 -13.40 0.97 -13.41
CA GLY A 174 -12.04 1.40 -13.12
C GLY A 174 -11.15 0.33 -12.46
N ARG A 175 -11.58 -0.94 -12.41
CA ARG A 175 -10.79 -2.02 -11.81
C ARG A 175 -9.48 -2.26 -12.56
N VAL A 176 -9.58 -2.41 -13.87
CA VAL A 176 -8.46 -2.72 -14.77
C VAL A 176 -7.77 -1.44 -15.25
N ASN A 177 -6.55 -1.56 -15.77
CA ASN A 177 -5.87 -0.42 -16.41
C ASN A 177 -6.44 -0.12 -17.82
N ASP A 178 -5.87 0.85 -18.55
CA ASP A 178 -6.32 1.23 -19.90
C ASP A 178 -6.00 0.19 -21.00
N HIS A 179 -5.24 -0.87 -20.69
CA HIS A 179 -5.12 -2.06 -21.54
C HIS A 179 -6.08 -3.19 -21.15
N GLY A 180 -6.97 -2.98 -20.17
CA GLY A 180 -7.89 -4.00 -19.69
C GLY A 180 -7.22 -5.10 -18.85
N VAL A 181 -6.01 -4.85 -18.35
CA VAL A 181 -5.27 -5.79 -17.50
C VAL A 181 -5.69 -5.58 -16.05
N ASP A 182 -6.07 -6.66 -15.39
CA ASP A 182 -6.17 -6.72 -13.94
C ASP A 182 -4.77 -6.80 -13.35
N LEU A 183 -4.42 -5.87 -12.45
CA LEU A 183 -3.06 -5.76 -11.93
C LEU A 183 -2.79 -6.76 -10.78
N ASN A 184 -3.81 -7.49 -10.30
CA ASN A 184 -3.72 -8.51 -9.24
C ASN A 184 -4.75 -9.64 -9.43
#